data_AF-A0A0U2JR21-F1
#
_entry.id   AF-A0A0U2JR21-F1
#
_cell.length_a   1.000
_cell.length_b   1.000
_cell.length_c   1.000
_cell.angle_alpha   90.00
_cell.angle_beta   90.00
_cell.angle_gamma   90.00
#
_symmetry.space_group_name_H-M   'P 1'
#
loop_
_entity.id
_entity.type
_entity.pdbx_description
1 polymer ?
#
loop_
_entity_poly.entity_id
_entity_poly.type
_entity_poly.pdbx_seq_one_letter_code
_entity_poly.pdbx_strand_id
1 'polypeptide(L)'
;KTMTLVKEKLQAEVAKNGNYEKVKTVVDQFITGTLDKIAAGAKEAAKGATGEDKIGGAPTTGQDPAPADATSVNSLVKGIKTIVGVVLKSNEGNATATKTAEDDKKDIGKLFEKKDSGTETEAAKASASIGAVTGADILQAIAKSGETADDSKNIEEAKDAASIASAKKEDDKKEIKDEAKKDAVIAAGIALRAMAKGGKFAAKSNEEKSAHAVNGMAASAVGKTLSTLIIAIRNTVDSGLKTINEVLATVKQEDKSVEVTKTAEVTS
;
A
#
# COMPACT_ATOMS: atom_id res chain seq x y z
N LYS A 1 -6.19 14.38 1.34
CA LYS A 1 -7.19 15.47 1.14
C LYS A 1 -8.60 15.04 1.50
N THR A 2 -9.21 14.04 0.85
CA THR A 2 -10.59 13.62 1.14
C THR A 2 -10.82 13.22 2.60
N MET A 3 -9.92 12.43 3.19
CA MET A 3 -10.03 12.04 4.62
C MET A 3 -9.98 13.23 5.57
N THR A 4 -9.14 14.23 5.26
CA THR A 4 -9.06 15.48 6.02
C THR A 4 -10.40 16.24 5.97
N LEU A 5 -11.01 16.34 4.80
CA LEU A 5 -12.32 16.99 4.65
C LEU A 5 -13.44 16.27 5.41
N VAL A 6 -13.43 14.93 5.42
CA VAL A 6 -14.41 14.15 6.20
C VAL A 6 -14.23 14.42 7.69
N LYS A 7 -12.98 14.39 8.18
CA LYS A 7 -12.64 14.72 9.57
C LYS A 7 -13.12 16.13 9.93
N GLU A 8 -12.79 17.14 9.13
CA GLU A 8 -13.18 18.54 9.37
C GLU A 8 -14.70 18.71 9.45
N LYS A 9 -15.45 18.05 8.55
CA LYS A 9 -16.92 18.09 8.58
C LYS A 9 -17.50 17.44 9.82
N LEU A 10 -16.98 16.28 10.24
CA LEU A 10 -17.40 15.62 11.46
C LEU A 10 -17.11 16.47 12.70
N GLN A 11 -15.93 17.10 12.77
CA GLN A 11 -15.57 18.00 13.87
C GLN A 11 -16.46 19.25 13.92
N ALA A 12 -16.80 19.82 12.76
CA ALA A 12 -17.73 20.96 12.70
C ALA A 12 -19.13 20.58 13.21
N GLU A 13 -19.62 19.39 12.86
CA GLU A 13 -20.93 18.92 13.33
C GLU A 13 -20.92 18.64 14.84
N VAL A 14 -19.84 18.05 15.37
CA VAL A 14 -19.64 17.85 16.81
C VAL A 14 -19.52 19.19 17.54
N ALA A 15 -18.84 20.19 16.99
CA ALA A 15 -18.74 21.51 17.63
C ALA A 15 -20.11 22.21 17.71
N LYS A 16 -20.94 22.06 16.68
CA LYS A 16 -22.30 22.63 16.63
C LYS A 16 -23.28 21.90 17.57
N ASN A 17 -23.12 20.60 17.75
CA ASN A 17 -24.04 19.74 18.50
C ASN A 17 -23.37 19.06 19.70
N GLY A 18 -22.34 19.68 20.27
CA GLY A 18 -21.42 19.05 21.24
C GLY A 18 -22.05 18.67 22.58
N ASN A 19 -23.30 19.10 22.82
CA ASN A 19 -24.10 18.71 23.97
C ASN A 19 -24.64 17.27 23.88
N TYR A 20 -24.53 16.59 22.73
CA TYR A 20 -24.84 15.17 22.60
C TYR A 20 -23.58 14.31 22.76
N GLU A 21 -23.24 14.00 24.02
CA GLU A 21 -21.98 13.35 24.39
C GLU A 21 -21.78 11.97 23.74
N LYS A 22 -22.86 11.19 23.57
CA LYS A 22 -22.84 9.88 22.89
C LYS A 22 -22.34 10.02 21.44
N VAL A 23 -22.87 10.98 20.69
CA VAL A 23 -22.49 11.23 19.29
C VAL A 23 -21.06 11.75 19.21
N LYS A 24 -20.71 12.69 20.08
CA LYS A 24 -19.34 13.21 20.17
C LYS A 24 -18.33 12.08 20.39
N THR A 25 -18.62 11.18 21.34
CA THR A 25 -17.72 10.07 21.68
C THR A 25 -17.47 9.14 20.49
N VAL A 26 -18.52 8.72 19.77
CA VAL A 26 -18.35 7.83 18.61
C VAL A 26 -17.64 8.53 17.45
N VAL A 27 -17.90 9.83 17.24
CA VAL A 27 -17.20 10.63 16.22
C VAL A 27 -15.72 10.77 16.56
N ASP A 28 -15.38 11.10 17.80
CA ASP A 28 -14.00 11.24 18.26
C ASP A 28 -13.22 9.91 18.15
N GLN A 29 -13.86 8.79 18.49
CA GLN A 29 -13.31 7.45 18.30
C GLN A 29 -13.08 7.12 16.82
N PHE A 30 -14.02 7.45 15.94
CA PHE A 30 -13.87 7.22 14.50
C PHE A 30 -12.74 8.08 13.91
N ILE A 31 -12.63 9.34 14.33
CA ILE A 31 -11.55 10.23 13.87
C ILE A 31 -10.18 9.69 14.30
N THR A 32 -9.98 9.47 15.60
CA THR A 32 -8.68 9.11 16.17
C THR A 32 -8.29 7.65 15.88
N GLY A 33 -9.28 6.75 15.91
CA GLY A 33 -9.10 5.32 15.69
C GLY A 33 -8.90 4.94 14.22
N THR A 34 -9.47 5.72 13.29
CA THR A 34 -9.52 5.39 11.87
C THR A 34 -8.99 6.50 10.98
N LEU A 35 -9.67 7.66 10.91
CA LEU A 35 -9.35 8.69 9.91
C LEU A 35 -7.93 9.23 10.04
N ASP A 36 -7.46 9.44 11.28
CA ASP A 36 -6.12 9.95 11.55
C ASP A 36 -5.04 8.93 11.19
N LYS A 37 -5.27 7.65 11.44
CA LYS A 37 -4.32 6.59 11.05
C LYS A 37 -4.24 6.42 9.54
N ILE A 38 -5.38 6.47 8.84
CA ILE A 38 -5.40 6.44 7.36
C ILE A 38 -4.66 7.66 6.81
N ALA A 39 -4.92 8.86 7.35
CA ALA A 39 -4.26 10.09 6.92
C ALA A 39 -2.74 10.06 7.18
N ALA A 40 -2.32 9.59 8.35
CA ALA A 40 -0.91 9.46 8.72
C ALA A 40 -0.19 8.44 7.82
N GLY A 41 -0.78 7.25 7.63
CA GLY A 41 -0.23 6.23 6.75
C GLY A 41 -0.13 6.69 5.30
N ALA A 42 -1.15 7.38 4.79
CA ALA A 42 -1.12 7.92 3.43
C ALA A 42 -0.05 9.01 3.26
N LYS A 43 0.13 9.88 4.26
CA LYS A 43 1.18 10.90 4.26
C LYS A 43 2.57 10.27 4.30
N GLU A 44 2.75 9.20 5.06
CA GLU A 44 4.02 8.46 5.11
C GLU A 44 4.31 7.76 3.78
N ALA A 45 3.35 7.03 3.22
CA ALA A 45 3.52 6.35 1.94
C ALA A 45 3.87 7.32 0.79
N ALA A 46 3.25 8.50 0.79
CA ALA A 46 3.51 9.53 -0.22
C ALA A 46 4.97 10.02 -0.25
N LYS A 47 5.75 9.88 0.84
CA LYS A 47 7.17 10.22 0.85
C LYS A 47 8.01 9.29 -0.02
N GLY A 48 7.57 8.05 -0.22
CA GLY A 48 8.28 7.07 -1.05
C GLY A 48 7.91 7.13 -2.53
N ALA A 49 6.72 7.63 -2.86
CA ALA A 49 6.25 7.79 -4.24
C ALA A 49 6.69 9.14 -4.84
N THR A 50 8.01 9.40 -4.81
CA THR A 50 8.63 10.68 -5.24
C THR A 50 9.51 10.53 -6.48
N GLY A 51 9.41 9.38 -7.18
CA GLY A 51 10.08 9.17 -8.46
C GLY A 51 9.60 10.12 -9.55
N GLU A 52 10.49 10.42 -10.50
CA GLU A 52 10.13 11.17 -11.72
C GLU A 52 9.27 10.30 -12.65
N ASP A 53 9.56 9.00 -12.68
CA ASP A 53 8.70 8.00 -13.32
C ASP A 53 7.41 7.87 -12.51
N LYS A 54 6.25 8.09 -13.14
CA LYS A 54 4.94 7.93 -12.47
C LYS A 54 4.72 6.50 -11.98
N ILE A 55 5.22 5.52 -12.74
CA ILE A 55 5.33 4.11 -12.39
C ILE A 55 6.67 3.64 -12.94
N GLY A 56 7.54 3.15 -12.07
CA GLY A 56 8.82 2.54 -12.38
C GLY A 56 8.62 1.27 -13.21
N GLY A 57 8.96 1.34 -14.49
CA GLY A 57 8.84 0.26 -15.46
C GLY A 57 10.13 0.10 -16.26
N ALA A 58 9.98 -0.05 -17.57
CA ALA A 58 11.05 0.06 -18.56
C ALA A 58 10.73 1.25 -19.50
N PRO A 59 11.26 2.46 -19.23
CA PRO A 59 10.95 3.64 -20.03
C PRO A 59 11.55 3.60 -21.44
N THR A 60 12.56 2.75 -21.65
CA THR A 60 13.24 2.57 -22.93
C THR A 60 13.44 1.08 -23.25
N THR A 61 13.66 0.75 -24.52
CA THR A 61 14.14 -0.58 -24.89
C THR A 61 15.58 -0.75 -24.44
N GLY A 62 15.99 -1.97 -24.06
CA GLY A 62 17.32 -2.19 -23.51
C GLY A 62 17.52 -1.56 -22.12
N GLN A 63 16.44 -1.30 -21.39
CA GLN A 63 16.49 -0.74 -20.04
C GLN A 63 17.21 -1.70 -19.10
N ASP A 64 18.25 -1.23 -18.43
CA ASP A 64 18.83 -1.93 -17.27
C ASP A 64 17.95 -1.73 -16.03
N PRO A 65 17.82 -2.75 -15.17
CA PRO A 65 17.07 -2.61 -13.93
C PRO A 65 17.81 -1.65 -12.98
N ALA A 66 17.06 -0.84 -12.24
CA ALA A 66 17.58 0.01 -11.19
C ALA A 66 16.87 -0.28 -9.87
N PRO A 67 17.59 -0.49 -8.76
CA PRO A 67 16.96 -0.70 -7.46
C PRO A 67 16.12 0.51 -7.08
N ALA A 68 15.01 0.26 -6.40
CA ALA A 68 14.30 1.33 -5.73
C ALA A 68 15.11 1.84 -4.53
N ASP A 69 15.05 3.15 -4.31
CA ASP A 69 15.64 3.84 -3.16
C ASP A 69 15.09 3.24 -1.84
N ALA A 70 15.98 2.81 -0.94
CA ALA A 70 15.58 2.08 0.25
C ALA A 70 14.70 2.91 1.18
N THR A 71 15.02 4.21 1.33
CA THR A 71 14.21 5.15 2.12
C THR A 71 12.79 5.24 1.57
N SER A 72 12.66 5.32 0.24
CA SER A 72 11.39 5.38 -0.45
C SER A 72 10.57 4.11 -0.29
N VAL A 73 11.22 2.94 -0.43
CA VAL A 73 10.59 1.63 -0.16
C VAL A 73 10.09 1.56 1.28
N ASN A 74 10.91 1.96 2.25
CA ASN A 74 10.56 1.91 3.67
C ASN A 74 9.38 2.83 4.01
N SER A 75 9.31 4.04 3.44
CA SER A 75 8.16 4.93 3.61
C SER A 75 6.87 4.34 3.03
N LEU A 76 6.92 3.72 1.85
CA LEU A 76 5.77 3.01 1.27
C LEU A 76 5.32 1.85 2.16
N VAL A 77 6.24 1.00 2.62
CA VAL A 77 5.97 -0.13 3.51
C VAL A 77 5.32 0.36 4.80
N LYS A 78 5.91 1.34 5.49
CA LYS A 78 5.39 1.89 6.76
C LYS A 78 4.01 2.52 6.60
N GLY A 79 3.84 3.32 5.55
CA GLY A 79 2.58 4.00 5.28
C GLY A 79 1.45 3.02 4.95
N ILE A 80 1.70 2.09 4.03
CA ILE A 80 0.72 1.06 3.65
C ILE A 80 0.41 0.14 4.84
N LYS A 81 1.41 -0.29 5.62
CA LYS A 81 1.23 -1.07 6.84
C LYS A 81 0.29 -0.40 7.84
N THR A 82 0.47 0.91 8.05
CA THR A 82 -0.38 1.71 8.95
C THR A 82 -1.84 1.72 8.48
N ILE A 83 -2.07 1.89 7.17
CA ILE A 83 -3.43 1.86 6.61
C ILE A 83 -4.02 0.46 6.69
N VAL A 84 -3.28 -0.57 6.28
CA VAL A 84 -3.71 -1.97 6.31
C VAL A 84 -4.15 -2.39 7.71
N GLY A 85 -3.42 -1.96 8.76
CA GLY A 85 -3.76 -2.25 10.15
C GLY A 85 -5.10 -1.69 10.63
N VAL A 86 -5.74 -0.78 9.87
CA VAL A 86 -7.09 -0.26 10.17
C VAL A 86 -8.13 -0.62 9.14
N VAL A 87 -7.75 -0.90 7.89
CA VAL A 87 -8.72 -1.15 6.81
C VAL A 87 -8.94 -2.62 6.47
N LEU A 88 -7.98 -3.50 6.76
CA LEU A 88 -8.11 -4.94 6.53
C LEU A 88 -8.32 -5.68 7.85
N LYS A 89 -9.12 -6.75 7.80
CA LYS A 89 -9.28 -7.67 8.94
C LYS A 89 -8.07 -8.58 9.07
N SER A 90 -7.82 -9.12 10.27
CA SER A 90 -6.68 -10.02 10.53
C SER A 90 -6.68 -11.31 9.68
N ASN A 91 -7.84 -11.72 9.17
CA ASN A 91 -8.02 -12.88 8.30
C ASN A 91 -8.25 -12.52 6.82
N GLU A 92 -8.16 -11.24 6.46
CA GLU A 92 -8.34 -10.77 5.09
C GLU A 92 -7.01 -10.76 4.34
N GLY A 93 -6.93 -11.58 3.29
CA GLY A 93 -5.71 -11.79 2.52
C GLY A 93 -4.67 -12.68 3.22
N ASN A 94 -3.74 -13.20 2.43
CA ASN A 94 -2.65 -14.06 2.83
C ASN A 94 -1.34 -13.55 2.22
N ALA A 95 -0.48 -12.98 3.09
CA ALA A 95 0.82 -12.43 2.70
C ALA A 95 1.76 -13.43 2.01
N THR A 96 1.55 -14.73 2.18
CA THR A 96 2.37 -15.79 1.57
C THR A 96 1.57 -16.60 0.55
N ALA A 97 0.48 -16.05 0.01
CA ALA A 97 -0.30 -16.71 -1.02
C ALA A 97 0.59 -17.03 -2.23
N THR A 98 0.47 -18.27 -2.72
CA THR A 98 1.21 -18.78 -3.87
C THR A 98 0.37 -19.85 -4.56
N LYS A 99 0.33 -19.82 -5.88
CA LYS A 99 -0.48 -20.70 -6.74
C LYS A 99 0.21 -21.04 -8.06
N THR A 100 1.07 -20.18 -8.59
CA THR A 100 1.80 -20.42 -9.85
C THR A 100 2.86 -21.53 -9.68
N ALA A 101 3.45 -21.99 -10.79
CA ALA A 101 4.53 -22.97 -10.78
C ALA A 101 5.82 -22.42 -10.14
N GLU A 102 6.60 -23.28 -9.51
CA GLU A 102 7.82 -22.89 -8.78
C GLU A 102 8.89 -22.27 -9.70
N ASP A 103 9.14 -22.90 -10.84
CA ASP A 103 10.10 -22.45 -11.84
C ASP A 103 9.72 -21.10 -12.45
N ASP A 104 8.42 -20.83 -12.64
CA ASP A 104 7.95 -19.55 -13.15
C ASP A 104 8.29 -18.42 -12.16
N LYS A 105 8.04 -18.62 -10.86
CA LYS A 105 8.35 -17.61 -9.83
C LYS A 105 9.83 -17.33 -9.71
N LYS A 106 10.63 -18.39 -9.80
CA LYS A 106 12.08 -18.33 -9.75
C LYS A 106 12.61 -17.42 -10.87
N ASP A 107 12.16 -17.64 -12.10
CA ASP A 107 12.63 -16.92 -13.29
C ASP A 107 12.22 -15.44 -13.34
N ILE A 108 11.23 -15.00 -12.57
CA ILE A 108 10.85 -13.59 -12.46
C ILE A 108 12.05 -12.72 -12.00
N GLY A 109 13.01 -13.31 -11.28
CA GLY A 109 14.22 -12.62 -10.83
C GLY A 109 15.06 -12.03 -11.96
N LYS A 110 14.94 -12.55 -13.19
CA LYS A 110 15.58 -12.01 -14.40
C LYS A 110 15.20 -10.56 -14.71
N LEU A 111 14.00 -10.11 -14.28
CA LEU A 111 13.58 -8.71 -14.40
C LEU A 111 14.42 -7.73 -13.55
N PHE A 112 15.27 -8.26 -12.67
CA PHE A 112 16.13 -7.51 -11.74
C PHE A 112 17.63 -7.66 -12.06
N GLU A 113 18.00 -8.53 -13.01
CA GLU A 113 19.40 -8.89 -13.31
C GLU A 113 20.06 -7.93 -14.31
N LYS A 114 19.59 -7.89 -15.56
CA LYS A 114 20.17 -7.08 -16.65
C LYS A 114 19.17 -6.93 -17.78
N LYS A 115 19.34 -5.89 -18.60
CA LYS A 115 18.42 -5.59 -19.72
C LYS A 115 18.03 -6.80 -20.57
N ASP A 116 18.99 -7.63 -20.98
CA ASP A 116 18.73 -8.75 -21.91
C ASP A 116 17.93 -9.90 -21.27
N SER A 117 17.88 -9.95 -19.94
CA SER A 117 17.09 -10.92 -19.19
C SER A 117 15.61 -10.51 -19.05
N GLY A 118 15.29 -9.22 -19.27
CA GLY A 118 13.93 -8.70 -19.18
C GLY A 118 13.13 -8.93 -20.45
N THR A 119 12.69 -10.17 -20.70
CA THR A 119 11.90 -10.50 -21.90
C THR A 119 10.39 -10.46 -21.65
N GLU A 120 9.60 -10.52 -22.74
CA GLU A 120 8.16 -10.71 -22.68
C GLU A 120 7.75 -11.95 -21.87
N THR A 121 8.55 -13.02 -21.91
CA THR A 121 8.28 -14.27 -21.18
C THR A 121 8.36 -14.07 -19.67
N GLU A 122 9.42 -13.42 -19.19
CA GLU A 122 9.60 -13.13 -17.77
C GLU A 122 8.54 -12.13 -17.25
N ALA A 123 8.21 -11.11 -18.05
CA ALA A 123 7.12 -10.19 -17.72
C ALA A 123 5.75 -10.90 -17.67
N ALA A 124 5.52 -11.91 -18.53
CA ALA A 124 4.31 -12.73 -18.50
C ALA A 124 4.25 -13.63 -17.26
N LYS A 125 5.36 -14.25 -16.84
CA LYS A 125 5.44 -15.01 -15.56
C LYS A 125 5.11 -14.15 -14.36
N ALA A 126 5.65 -12.93 -14.33
CA ALA A 126 5.36 -11.95 -13.29
C ALA A 126 3.89 -11.51 -13.31
N SER A 127 3.34 -11.26 -14.50
CA SER A 127 1.92 -10.95 -14.68
C SER A 127 1.00 -12.10 -14.22
N ALA A 128 1.40 -13.36 -14.46
CA ALA A 128 0.68 -14.53 -13.96
C ALA A 128 0.69 -14.59 -12.42
N SER A 129 1.82 -14.31 -11.79
CA SER A 129 1.94 -14.22 -10.32
C SER A 129 1.05 -13.11 -9.75
N ILE A 130 1.07 -11.92 -10.35
CA ILE A 130 0.19 -10.80 -10.00
C ILE A 130 -1.28 -11.20 -10.18
N GLY A 131 -1.63 -11.89 -11.26
CA GLY A 131 -2.98 -12.37 -11.55
C GLY A 131 -3.48 -13.43 -10.57
N ALA A 132 -2.60 -14.29 -10.07
CA ALA A 132 -2.94 -15.43 -9.21
C ALA A 132 -3.35 -15.04 -7.78
N VAL A 133 -2.88 -13.90 -7.27
CA VAL A 133 -3.15 -13.41 -5.92
C VAL A 133 -4.24 -12.35 -5.90
N THR A 134 -4.81 -12.05 -4.73
CA THR A 134 -5.73 -10.92 -4.54
C THR A 134 -4.95 -9.64 -4.22
N GLY A 135 -5.57 -8.47 -4.36
CA GLY A 135 -4.94 -7.23 -3.88
C GLY A 135 -4.77 -7.21 -2.35
N ALA A 136 -5.61 -7.94 -1.60
CA ALA A 136 -5.46 -8.08 -0.15
C ALA A 136 -4.22 -8.92 0.20
N ASP A 137 -3.93 -9.98 -0.56
CA ASP A 137 -2.68 -10.76 -0.40
C ASP A 137 -1.45 -9.87 -0.62
N ILE A 138 -1.49 -9.01 -1.65
CA ILE A 138 -0.42 -8.05 -1.96
C ILE A 138 -0.25 -7.04 -0.82
N LEU A 139 -1.34 -6.42 -0.36
CA LEU A 139 -1.31 -5.47 0.75
C LEU A 139 -0.80 -6.10 2.04
N GLN A 140 -1.18 -7.34 2.33
CA GLN A 140 -0.68 -8.08 3.49
C GLN A 140 0.81 -8.41 3.35
N ALA A 141 1.27 -8.78 2.15
CA ALA A 141 2.70 -9.00 1.90
C ALA A 141 3.52 -7.71 2.10
N ILE A 142 3.02 -6.55 1.64
CA ILE A 142 3.64 -5.25 1.93
C ILE A 142 3.65 -4.97 3.44
N ALA A 143 2.51 -5.14 4.12
CA ALA A 143 2.38 -4.81 5.54
C ALA A 143 3.23 -5.71 6.47
N LYS A 144 3.50 -6.95 6.05
CA LYS A 144 4.39 -7.89 6.76
C LYS A 144 5.85 -7.80 6.33
N SER A 145 6.16 -7.04 5.29
CA SER A 145 7.53 -6.82 4.86
C SER A 145 8.33 -6.09 5.93
N GLY A 146 9.61 -6.44 6.03
CA GLY A 146 10.59 -5.68 6.81
C GLY A 146 10.97 -4.37 6.13
N GLU A 147 11.91 -3.68 6.75
CA GLU A 147 12.61 -2.55 6.15
C GLU A 147 13.82 -3.05 5.37
N THR A 148 14.22 -2.29 4.35
CA THR A 148 15.42 -2.55 3.55
C THR A 148 16.45 -1.44 3.74
N ALA A 149 17.73 -1.75 3.55
CA ALA A 149 18.86 -0.82 3.70
C ALA A 149 19.52 -0.56 2.34
N ASP A 150 20.27 0.55 2.20
CA ASP A 150 20.90 0.98 0.93
C ASP A 150 22.05 0.07 0.46
N ASP A 151 22.56 -0.80 1.32
CA ASP A 151 23.45 -1.91 0.98
C ASP A 151 22.68 -3.11 0.39
N SER A 152 21.48 -2.86 -0.15
CA SER A 152 20.50 -3.85 -0.62
C SER A 152 21.16 -5.00 -1.39
N LYS A 153 20.78 -6.21 -1.03
CA LYS A 153 21.28 -7.45 -1.62
C LYS A 153 20.73 -7.64 -3.05
N ASN A 154 21.32 -8.56 -3.81
CA ASN A 154 20.75 -8.98 -5.09
C ASN A 154 19.43 -9.75 -4.89
N ILE A 155 18.76 -10.05 -6.00
CA ILE A 155 17.43 -10.67 -6.00
C ILE A 155 17.39 -12.07 -5.37
N GLU A 156 18.51 -12.82 -5.39
CA GLU A 156 18.58 -14.16 -4.80
C GLU A 156 18.56 -14.14 -3.27
N GLU A 157 18.93 -13.03 -2.65
CA GLU A 157 18.96 -12.90 -1.19
C GLU A 157 17.73 -12.16 -0.64
N ALA A 158 16.80 -11.78 -1.51
CA ALA A 158 15.55 -11.17 -1.11
C ALA A 158 14.72 -12.16 -0.30
N LYS A 159 14.08 -11.66 0.76
CA LYS A 159 13.27 -12.46 1.69
C LYS A 159 11.83 -12.00 1.78
N ASP A 160 11.56 -10.78 1.33
CA ASP A 160 10.28 -10.11 1.44
C ASP A 160 10.09 -9.08 0.32
N ALA A 161 8.93 -8.40 0.31
CA ALA A 161 8.58 -7.46 -0.74
C ALA A 161 9.53 -6.25 -0.82
N ALA A 162 9.97 -5.73 0.33
CA ALA A 162 10.87 -4.60 0.40
C ALA A 162 12.26 -4.94 -0.17
N SER A 163 12.81 -6.10 0.20
CA SER A 163 14.10 -6.57 -0.30
C SER A 163 14.05 -6.93 -1.80
N ILE A 164 12.93 -7.44 -2.32
CA ILE A 164 12.72 -7.57 -3.78
C ILE A 164 12.74 -6.18 -4.43
N ALA A 165 12.03 -5.20 -3.87
CA ALA A 165 11.90 -3.89 -4.47
C ALA A 165 13.25 -3.16 -4.59
N SER A 166 14.07 -3.24 -3.55
CA SER A 166 15.40 -2.65 -3.49
C SER A 166 16.50 -3.54 -4.09
N ALA A 167 16.18 -4.72 -4.63
CA ALA A 167 17.19 -5.66 -5.11
C ALA A 167 18.11 -5.02 -6.16
N LYS A 168 19.42 -5.11 -5.93
CA LYS A 168 20.42 -4.54 -6.85
C LYS A 168 20.57 -5.38 -8.10
N LYS A 169 20.95 -4.70 -9.17
CA LYS A 169 21.45 -5.30 -10.40
C LYS A 169 22.73 -6.08 -10.07
N GLU A 170 22.74 -7.38 -10.33
CA GLU A 170 23.93 -8.21 -10.27
C GLU A 170 23.82 -9.28 -11.37
N ASP A 171 24.81 -9.33 -12.26
CA ASP A 171 24.82 -10.28 -13.37
C ASP A 171 24.86 -11.72 -12.83
N ASP A 172 24.15 -12.63 -13.49
CA ASP A 172 23.98 -14.03 -13.11
C ASP A 172 23.20 -14.28 -11.79
N LYS A 173 22.74 -13.23 -11.10
CA LYS A 173 21.78 -13.31 -9.99
C LYS A 173 20.37 -13.05 -10.48
N LYS A 174 19.67 -14.12 -10.87
CA LYS A 174 18.41 -14.04 -11.63
C LYS A 174 17.27 -14.88 -11.07
N GLU A 175 17.47 -15.48 -9.90
CA GLU A 175 16.53 -16.42 -9.30
C GLU A 175 15.91 -15.82 -8.04
N ILE A 176 14.58 -15.89 -7.90
CA ILE A 176 13.92 -15.63 -6.61
C ILE A 176 13.94 -16.92 -5.78
N LYS A 177 14.54 -16.88 -4.59
CA LYS A 177 14.68 -18.04 -3.68
C LYS A 177 13.49 -18.22 -2.72
N ASP A 178 13.47 -19.35 -2.03
CA ASP A 178 12.31 -19.92 -1.33
C ASP A 178 11.57 -18.95 -0.39
N GLU A 179 12.28 -18.09 0.33
CA GLU A 179 11.69 -17.12 1.24
C GLU A 179 10.82 -16.09 0.51
N ALA A 180 11.33 -15.55 -0.60
CA ALA A 180 10.65 -14.56 -1.43
C ALA A 180 9.78 -15.17 -2.55
N LYS A 181 9.93 -16.48 -2.84
CA LYS A 181 9.27 -17.21 -3.94
C LYS A 181 7.81 -17.54 -3.64
N LYS A 182 7.01 -16.50 -3.35
CA LYS A 182 5.55 -16.53 -3.17
C LYS A 182 4.92 -15.48 -4.07
N ASP A 183 3.84 -15.81 -4.76
CA ASP A 183 3.19 -14.88 -5.70
C ASP A 183 2.82 -13.54 -5.04
N ALA A 184 2.34 -13.56 -3.79
CA ALA A 184 1.96 -12.35 -3.08
C ALA A 184 3.17 -11.45 -2.76
N VAL A 185 4.28 -12.06 -2.35
CA VAL A 185 5.54 -11.36 -2.02
C VAL A 185 6.17 -10.79 -3.30
N ILE A 186 6.17 -11.56 -4.38
CA ILE A 186 6.68 -11.12 -5.70
C ILE A 186 5.84 -9.96 -6.23
N ALA A 187 4.51 -10.10 -6.26
CA ALA A 187 3.61 -9.04 -6.72
C ALA A 187 3.73 -7.76 -5.87
N ALA A 188 3.88 -7.91 -4.54
CA ALA A 188 4.16 -6.81 -3.63
C ALA A 188 5.51 -6.13 -3.91
N GLY A 189 6.57 -6.91 -4.12
CA GLY A 189 7.89 -6.40 -4.46
C GLY A 189 7.91 -5.65 -5.79
N ILE A 190 7.20 -6.17 -6.81
CA ILE A 190 7.01 -5.49 -8.10
C ILE A 190 6.26 -4.16 -7.89
N ALA A 191 5.14 -4.19 -7.16
CA ALA A 191 4.37 -2.98 -6.88
C ALA A 191 5.20 -1.93 -6.14
N LEU A 192 5.95 -2.33 -5.11
CA LEU A 192 6.81 -1.43 -4.33
C LEU A 192 7.93 -0.85 -5.21
N ARG A 193 8.60 -1.67 -6.01
CA ARG A 193 9.66 -1.18 -6.93
C ARG A 193 9.11 -0.17 -7.92
N ALA A 194 7.93 -0.44 -8.47
CA ALA A 194 7.28 0.42 -9.43
C ALA A 194 6.76 1.73 -8.82
N MET A 195 6.39 1.75 -7.52
CA MET A 195 5.95 2.98 -6.84
C MET A 195 7.11 3.79 -6.27
N ALA A 196 8.17 3.13 -5.82
CA ALA A 196 9.27 3.75 -5.11
C ALA A 196 10.20 4.53 -6.07
N LYS A 197 10.78 5.61 -5.55
CA LYS A 197 11.77 6.42 -6.29
C LYS A 197 12.91 5.54 -6.83
N GLY A 198 13.26 5.75 -8.10
CA GLY A 198 14.41 5.12 -8.75
C GLY A 198 14.15 3.72 -9.30
N GLY A 199 13.12 3.01 -8.83
CA GLY A 199 12.87 1.63 -9.21
C GLY A 199 12.57 1.46 -10.70
N LYS A 200 13.31 0.56 -11.36
CA LYS A 200 13.12 0.19 -12.77
C LYS A 200 13.34 -1.31 -12.95
N PHE A 201 12.76 -1.85 -14.00
CA PHE A 201 12.89 -3.26 -14.38
C PHE A 201 13.71 -3.39 -15.66
N ALA A 202 14.32 -4.56 -15.83
CA ALA A 202 15.00 -4.91 -17.06
C ALA A 202 14.01 -5.01 -18.22
N ALA A 203 14.40 -4.53 -19.39
CA ALA A 203 13.73 -4.83 -20.66
C ALA A 203 14.74 -5.03 -21.78
N LYS A 204 14.55 -6.09 -22.56
CA LYS A 204 15.48 -6.49 -23.62
C LYS A 204 15.63 -5.44 -24.71
N SER A 205 16.85 -5.34 -25.24
CA SER A 205 17.18 -4.45 -26.36
C SER A 205 16.54 -4.96 -27.65
N ASN A 206 16.22 -4.04 -28.58
CA ASN A 206 15.68 -4.38 -29.92
C ASN A 206 14.37 -5.20 -29.90
N GLU A 207 13.62 -5.13 -28.80
CA GLU A 207 12.36 -5.86 -28.62
C GLU A 207 11.36 -4.98 -27.87
N GLU A 208 10.67 -4.08 -28.58
CA GLU A 208 9.71 -3.13 -27.96
C GLU A 208 8.63 -3.81 -27.12
N LYS A 209 8.19 -5.00 -27.54
CA LYS A 209 7.23 -5.83 -26.81
C LYS A 209 7.66 -6.15 -25.38
N SER A 210 8.97 -6.35 -25.16
CA SER A 210 9.50 -6.60 -23.82
C SER A 210 9.29 -5.39 -22.91
N ALA A 211 9.59 -4.17 -23.38
CA ALA A 211 9.34 -2.96 -22.60
C ALA A 211 7.84 -2.74 -22.34
N HIS A 212 6.98 -3.00 -23.32
CA HIS A 212 5.52 -2.91 -23.14
C HIS A 212 4.99 -3.93 -22.12
N ALA A 213 5.44 -5.18 -22.18
CA ALA A 213 5.04 -6.23 -21.25
C ALA A 213 5.49 -5.90 -19.81
N VAL A 214 6.72 -5.42 -19.64
CA VAL A 214 7.25 -4.98 -18.34
C VAL A 214 6.45 -3.80 -17.77
N ASN A 215 6.14 -2.80 -18.61
CA ASN A 215 5.31 -1.67 -18.20
C ASN A 215 3.88 -2.10 -17.83
N GLY A 216 3.30 -3.03 -18.59
CA GLY A 216 1.98 -3.61 -18.31
C GLY A 216 1.96 -4.39 -16.99
N MET A 217 2.99 -5.19 -16.73
CA MET A 217 3.20 -5.90 -15.47
C MET A 217 3.28 -4.92 -14.28
N ALA A 218 4.15 -3.91 -14.37
CA ALA A 218 4.33 -2.92 -13.30
C ALA A 218 3.03 -2.16 -13.03
N ALA A 219 2.36 -1.67 -14.08
CA ALA A 219 1.07 -0.99 -13.97
C ALA A 219 -0.02 -1.89 -13.36
N SER A 220 -0.05 -3.17 -13.71
CA SER A 220 -0.99 -4.16 -13.16
C SER A 220 -0.77 -4.37 -11.65
N ALA A 221 0.49 -4.54 -11.22
CA ALA A 221 0.83 -4.70 -9.81
C ALA A 221 0.44 -3.48 -8.97
N VAL A 222 0.79 -2.27 -9.44
CA VAL A 222 0.45 -1.00 -8.78
C VAL A 222 -1.06 -0.78 -8.78
N GLY A 223 -1.71 -0.94 -9.94
CA GLY A 223 -3.14 -0.74 -10.10
C GLY A 223 -3.95 -1.65 -9.18
N LYS A 224 -3.58 -2.93 -9.09
CA LYS A 224 -4.24 -3.90 -8.19
C LYS A 224 -4.05 -3.53 -6.72
N THR A 225 -2.83 -3.18 -6.32
CA THR A 225 -2.51 -2.76 -4.94
C THR A 225 -3.32 -1.53 -4.53
N LEU A 226 -3.27 -0.47 -5.33
CA LEU A 226 -3.94 0.80 -5.02
C LEU A 226 -5.46 0.68 -5.10
N SER A 227 -6.00 -0.05 -6.08
CA SER A 227 -7.45 -0.23 -6.21
C SER A 227 -8.03 -0.95 -4.98
N THR A 228 -7.37 -2.00 -4.51
CA THR A 228 -7.81 -2.70 -3.29
C THR A 228 -7.66 -1.80 -2.05
N LEU A 229 -6.56 -1.06 -1.92
CA LEU A 229 -6.37 -0.15 -0.78
C LEU A 229 -7.45 0.94 -0.74
N ILE A 230 -7.79 1.52 -1.91
CA ILE A 230 -8.84 2.52 -2.04
C ILE A 230 -10.21 1.95 -1.64
N ILE A 231 -10.54 0.74 -2.09
CA ILE A 231 -11.81 0.07 -1.74
C ILE A 231 -11.86 -0.22 -0.24
N ALA A 232 -10.78 -0.75 0.34
CA ALA A 232 -10.71 -1.03 1.77
C ALA A 232 -10.92 0.25 2.60
N ILE A 233 -10.21 1.34 2.27
CA ILE A 233 -10.41 2.66 2.91
C ILE A 233 -11.87 3.10 2.81
N ARG A 234 -12.50 3.01 1.62
CA ARG A 234 -13.90 3.41 1.44
C ARG A 234 -14.84 2.59 2.32
N ASN A 235 -14.67 1.28 2.35
CA ASN A 235 -15.52 0.39 3.15
C ASN A 235 -15.37 0.67 4.66
N THR A 236 -14.15 0.91 5.13
CA THR A 236 -13.89 1.26 6.54
C THR A 236 -14.52 2.60 6.90
N VAL A 237 -14.40 3.60 6.03
CA VAL A 237 -14.98 4.93 6.25
C VAL A 237 -16.51 4.87 6.24
N ASP A 238 -17.09 4.18 5.25
CA ASP A 238 -18.54 3.97 5.15
C ASP A 238 -19.11 3.27 6.39
N SER A 239 -18.44 2.20 6.85
CA SER A 239 -18.82 1.48 8.07
C SER A 239 -18.80 2.39 9.30
N GLY A 240 -17.76 3.22 9.47
CA GLY A 240 -17.67 4.15 10.59
C GLY A 240 -18.73 5.25 10.54
N LEU A 241 -19.02 5.80 9.35
CA LEU A 241 -20.12 6.76 9.17
C LEU A 241 -21.49 6.12 9.47
N LYS A 242 -21.69 4.85 9.08
CA LYS A 242 -22.90 4.11 9.41
C LYS A 242 -23.08 3.93 10.91
N THR A 243 -22.01 3.58 11.65
CA THR A 243 -22.05 3.50 13.12
C THR A 243 -22.40 4.84 13.76
N ILE A 244 -21.86 5.95 13.27
CA ILE A 244 -22.25 7.29 13.76
C ILE A 244 -23.74 7.55 13.52
N ASN A 245 -24.24 7.19 12.33
CA ASN A 245 -25.66 7.37 11.98
C ASN A 245 -26.58 6.49 12.84
N GLU A 246 -26.18 5.25 13.16
CA GLU A 246 -26.91 4.37 14.07
C GLU A 246 -26.99 4.96 15.48
N VAL A 247 -25.89 5.52 16.00
CA VAL A 247 -25.89 6.23 17.29
C VAL A 247 -26.81 7.44 17.23
N LEU A 248 -26.74 8.25 16.16
CA LEU A 248 -27.58 9.43 15.98
C LEU A 248 -29.08 9.09 16.00
N ALA A 249 -29.47 7.97 15.38
CA ALA A 249 -30.86 7.50 15.38
C ALA A 249 -31.39 7.12 16.77
N THR A 250 -30.51 6.86 17.74
CA THR A 250 -30.89 6.54 19.13
C THR A 250 -30.97 7.76 20.05
N VAL A 251 -30.46 8.92 19.61
CA VAL A 251 -30.40 10.14 20.42
C VAL A 251 -31.78 10.77 20.55
N LYS A 252 -32.12 11.15 21.78
CA LYS A 252 -33.34 11.90 22.12
C LYS A 252 -33.00 13.25 22.74
N GLN A 253 -33.99 14.13 22.86
CA GLN A 253 -33.81 15.46 23.47
C GLN A 253 -33.29 15.38 24.92
N GLU A 254 -33.65 14.33 25.65
CA GLU A 254 -33.19 14.03 27.01
C GLU A 254 -31.70 13.62 27.11
N ASP A 255 -31.08 13.20 26.00
CA ASP A 255 -29.64 12.90 25.93
C ASP A 255 -28.77 14.16 25.78
N LYS A 256 -29.39 15.34 25.65
CA LYS A 256 -28.70 16.61 25.57
C LYS A 256 -28.17 16.98 26.96
N SER A 257 -26.85 17.01 27.11
CA SER A 257 -26.21 17.48 28.34
C SER A 257 -26.65 18.91 28.65
N VAL A 258 -26.97 19.16 29.93
CA VAL A 258 -27.31 20.49 30.41
C VAL A 258 -26.02 21.30 30.44
N GLU A 259 -25.98 22.38 29.66
CA GLU A 259 -24.87 23.33 29.71
C GLU A 259 -24.89 23.95 31.11
N VAL A 260 -23.94 23.59 31.97
CA VAL A 260 -23.76 24.26 33.27
C VAL A 260 -23.25 25.65 32.96
N THR A 261 -24.17 26.59 32.73
CA THR A 261 -23.87 28.01 32.89
C THR A 261 -23.41 28.19 34.33
N LYS A 262 -22.10 28.39 34.52
CA LYS A 262 -21.58 29.00 35.74
C LYS A 262 -22.14 30.41 35.80
N THR A 263 -23.37 30.54 36.28
CA THR A 263 -23.88 31.81 36.78
C THR A 263 -23.04 32.08 38.01
N ALA A 264 -22.06 32.96 37.88
CA ALA A 264 -21.44 33.60 39.03
C ALA A 264 -22.52 34.49 39.66
N GLU A 265 -23.40 33.90 40.47
CA GLU A 265 -24.05 34.61 41.55
C GLU A 265 -22.96 34.95 42.57
N VAL A 266 -22.45 36.18 42.48
CA VAL A 266 -22.01 36.88 43.68
C VAL A 266 -23.04 37.97 43.91
N THR A 267 -24.09 37.57 44.61
CA THR A 267 -25.00 38.48 45.31
C THR A 267 -24.32 38.95 46.59
N SER A 268 -24.49 40.26 46.84
CA SER A 268 -24.25 41.02 48.09
C SER A 268 -22.82 41.38 48.46
#